data_AF-A0A952WPX3-F1
#
_entry.id   AF-A0A952WPX3-F1
#
_cell.length_a   1.000
_cell.length_b   1.000
_cell.length_c   1.000
_cell.angle_alpha   90.00
_cell.angle_beta   90.00
_cell.angle_gamma   90.00
#
_symmetry.space_group_name_H-M   'P 1'
#
loop_
_entity.id
_entity.type
_entity.pdbx_description
1 polymer ?
#
loop_
_entity_poly.entity_id
_entity_poly.type
_entity_poly.pdbx_seq_one_letter_code
_entity_poly.pdbx_strand_id
1 'polypeptide(L)'
;MKISFFWGAGAALCVCTSSFAQAGGPFQGVLTPTQRAEIAAWRAAYLHRVESGDPAAGAAGFAFSDPALNTPLFSPLSAAVRTVAAATGAESIGCSTDMNLSSGWVQSGTLAWNIRLYLATEEIQTHTLEDVEASIAHLNAITSAGGGVWAWIEEGVLGSSGLPASTISGHAGPAVPIEPDELDLHWIASLVQHAPGLAATIDHAEAARAPLTGQPPIGARIRDLIESHLSTLEIDGPMNSDVVEAWFGAYGSLPIVVTSSLRCFVLTDALTGDVYGPYQPGTPIDASSLLAGHPEYVTGSGIAVMQVDEAGCVIGAPIARKWTTVPPCSTPGCLIPRTPCPPCKRYTPPYKAPPGLPGLPPHPPYEPSVPGWSNMSCNGPTAAGTCICLGVSQSVTNDEPSRLILIEDQCVCTPSSAGDCPSSLSGCTCTTYYYY
;
A
#
# COMPACT_ATOMS: atom_id res chain seq x y z
N MET A 1 27.18 29.03 8.20
CA MET A 1 28.66 28.86 8.29
C MET A 1 28.97 27.60 7.51
N LYS A 2 29.61 27.72 6.34
CA LYS A 2 29.86 26.55 5.47
C LYS A 2 31.03 25.73 6.03
N ILE A 3 30.72 24.60 6.65
CA ILE A 3 31.73 23.66 7.15
C ILE A 3 31.97 22.65 6.03
N SER A 4 32.96 22.90 5.19
CA SER A 4 33.46 21.88 4.27
C SER A 4 34.27 20.88 5.08
N PHE A 5 33.75 19.68 5.31
CA PHE A 5 34.54 18.57 5.85
C PHE A 5 35.50 18.08 4.77
N PHE A 6 36.66 18.74 4.67
CA PHE A 6 37.82 18.11 4.07
C PHE A 6 38.29 17.04 5.04
N TRP A 7 38.07 15.77 4.70
CA TRP A 7 38.74 14.65 5.36
C TRP A 7 40.24 14.79 5.09
N GLY A 8 40.93 15.49 5.99
CA GLY A 8 42.37 15.60 6.03
C GLY A 8 42.97 14.22 6.31
N ALA A 9 43.89 13.79 5.46
CA ALA A 9 44.63 12.55 5.58
C ALA A 9 45.30 12.43 6.96
N GLY A 10 44.72 11.59 7.82
CA GLY A 10 45.24 11.26 9.16
C GLY A 10 45.24 9.75 9.37
N ALA A 11 46.45 9.19 9.48
CA ALA A 11 46.78 7.82 9.87
C ALA A 11 45.93 6.69 9.25
N ALA A 12 46.47 6.10 8.17
CA ALA A 12 45.96 4.88 7.56
C ALA A 12 46.03 3.68 8.54
N LEU A 13 44.95 3.46 9.31
CA LEU A 13 44.61 2.12 9.73
C LEU A 13 44.14 1.39 8.47
N CYS A 14 44.98 0.50 7.95
CA CYS A 14 44.63 -0.38 6.84
C CYS A 14 43.65 -1.43 7.38
N VAL A 15 42.39 -1.03 7.58
CA VAL A 15 41.29 -1.97 7.66
C VAL A 15 41.10 -2.46 6.23
N CYS A 16 41.53 -3.69 5.95
CA CYS A 16 41.12 -4.41 4.76
C CYS A 16 39.61 -4.61 4.85
N THR A 17 38.82 -3.60 4.49
CA THR A 17 37.45 -3.82 4.07
C THR A 17 37.58 -4.64 2.80
N SER A 18 37.36 -5.94 2.93
CA SER A 18 37.06 -6.79 1.78
C SER A 18 35.79 -6.22 1.15
N SER A 19 35.97 -5.30 0.20
CA SER A 19 34.98 -5.03 -0.83
C SER A 19 34.83 -6.35 -1.59
N PHE A 20 33.93 -7.19 -1.10
CA PHE A 20 33.32 -8.17 -1.96
C PHE A 20 32.74 -7.33 -3.10
N ALA A 21 33.36 -7.43 -4.27
CA ALA A 21 32.73 -7.00 -5.50
C ALA A 21 31.48 -7.88 -5.60
N GLN A 22 30.38 -7.41 -5.00
CA GLN A 22 29.06 -7.96 -5.25
C GLN A 22 28.94 -7.93 -6.77
N ALA A 23 28.72 -9.10 -7.37
CA ALA A 23 28.32 -9.20 -8.76
C ALA A 23 27.00 -8.42 -8.87
N GLY A 24 27.12 -7.12 -9.08
CA GLY A 24 26.06 -6.16 -8.82
C GLY A 24 25.09 -6.23 -9.97
N GLY A 25 23.88 -6.73 -9.71
CA GLY A 25 22.76 -6.52 -10.61
C GLY A 25 22.57 -5.03 -10.90
N PRO A 26 21.82 -4.67 -11.96
CA PRO A 26 21.67 -3.29 -12.43
C PRO A 26 21.12 -2.33 -11.36
N PHE A 27 20.48 -2.87 -10.31
CA PHE A 27 19.81 -2.10 -9.27
C PHE A 27 20.57 -2.00 -7.94
N GLN A 28 21.83 -2.45 -7.87
CA GLN A 28 22.60 -2.52 -6.60
C GLN A 28 23.31 -1.21 -6.19
N GLY A 29 23.15 -0.11 -6.95
CA GLY A 29 23.39 1.26 -6.45
C GLY A 29 24.52 2.05 -7.08
N VAL A 30 25.41 1.44 -7.87
CA VAL A 30 26.47 2.19 -8.58
C VAL A 30 26.02 2.50 -10.00
N LEU A 31 25.49 3.71 -10.19
CA LEU A 31 25.12 4.22 -11.51
C LEU A 31 26.33 4.78 -12.26
N THR A 32 26.36 4.61 -13.57
CA THR A 32 27.30 5.32 -14.46
C THR A 32 26.96 6.82 -14.50
N PRO A 33 27.90 7.69 -14.91
CA PRO A 33 27.61 9.11 -15.11
C PRO A 33 26.43 9.37 -16.06
N THR A 34 26.31 8.57 -17.14
CA THR A 34 25.20 8.64 -18.09
C THR A 34 23.87 8.31 -17.42
N GLN A 35 23.79 7.18 -16.71
CA GLN A 35 22.56 6.77 -16.02
C GLN A 35 22.14 7.81 -14.96
N ARG A 36 23.09 8.40 -14.21
CA ARG A 36 22.77 9.49 -13.26
C ARG A 36 22.17 10.72 -13.96
N ALA A 37 22.71 11.10 -15.10
CA ALA A 37 22.18 12.22 -15.88
C ALA A 37 20.77 11.93 -16.42
N GLU A 38 20.53 10.70 -16.89
CA GLU A 38 19.21 10.29 -17.36
C GLU A 38 18.19 10.23 -16.22
N ILE A 39 18.57 9.74 -15.03
CA ILE A 39 17.71 9.75 -13.85
C ILE A 39 17.43 11.18 -13.37
N ALA A 40 18.40 12.09 -13.45
CA ALA A 40 18.15 13.52 -13.20
C ALA A 40 17.12 14.09 -14.20
N ALA A 41 17.24 13.77 -15.49
CA ALA A 41 16.27 14.19 -16.51
C ALA A 41 14.87 13.59 -16.24
N TRP A 42 14.80 12.31 -15.88
CA TRP A 42 13.56 11.64 -15.50
C TRP A 42 12.89 12.32 -14.29
N ARG A 43 13.65 12.60 -13.23
CA ARG A 43 13.13 13.27 -12.02
C ARG A 43 12.61 14.67 -12.31
N ALA A 44 13.32 15.44 -13.14
CA ALA A 44 12.88 16.76 -13.56
C ALA A 44 11.55 16.69 -14.34
N ALA A 45 11.41 15.73 -15.26
CA ALA A 45 10.16 15.52 -16.00
C ALA A 45 9.01 15.04 -15.07
N TYR A 46 9.31 14.16 -14.11
CA TYR A 46 8.35 13.68 -13.13
C TYR A 46 7.83 14.83 -12.26
N LEU A 47 8.73 15.64 -11.68
CA LEU A 47 8.37 16.79 -10.86
C LEU A 47 7.61 17.85 -11.64
N HIS A 48 7.98 18.11 -12.90
CA HIS A 48 7.19 18.99 -13.75
C HIS A 48 5.73 18.53 -13.84
N ARG A 49 5.52 17.24 -14.09
CA ARG A 49 4.17 16.64 -14.18
C ARG A 49 3.41 16.71 -12.86
N VAL A 50 4.09 16.50 -11.72
CA VAL A 50 3.50 16.68 -10.39
C VAL A 50 3.04 18.12 -10.17
N GLU A 51 3.82 19.10 -10.60
CA GLU A 51 3.59 20.52 -10.33
C GLU A 51 2.57 21.16 -11.26
N SER A 52 2.62 20.83 -12.55
CA SER A 52 1.74 21.42 -13.56
C SER A 52 0.46 20.61 -13.77
N GLY A 53 0.46 19.32 -13.43
CA GLY A 53 -0.54 18.36 -13.86
C GLY A 53 -0.39 17.88 -15.31
N ASP A 54 0.55 18.46 -16.06
CA ASP A 54 0.78 18.19 -17.48
C ASP A 54 2.12 17.45 -17.71
N PRO A 55 2.19 16.48 -18.64
CA PRO A 55 3.45 15.83 -18.98
C PRO A 55 4.48 16.82 -19.55
N ALA A 56 5.74 16.68 -19.12
CA ALA A 56 6.84 17.47 -19.68
C ALA A 56 7.06 17.17 -21.18
N ALA A 57 7.66 18.13 -21.90
CA ALA A 57 8.04 17.92 -23.30
C ALA A 57 8.93 16.68 -23.45
N GLY A 58 8.52 15.74 -24.31
CA GLY A 58 9.24 14.48 -24.54
C GLY A 58 8.89 13.34 -23.58
N ALA A 59 8.04 13.56 -22.56
CA ALA A 59 7.65 12.53 -21.58
C ALA A 59 7.10 11.24 -22.24
N ALA A 60 6.25 11.39 -23.26
CA ALA A 60 5.65 10.26 -23.98
C ALA A 60 6.67 9.38 -24.73
N GLY A 61 7.82 9.96 -25.10
CA GLY A 61 8.91 9.26 -25.79
C GLY A 61 10.13 8.99 -24.91
N PHE A 62 10.04 9.24 -23.60
CA PHE A 62 11.15 9.04 -22.69
C PHE A 62 11.52 7.55 -22.59
N ALA A 63 12.80 7.26 -22.69
CA ALA A 63 13.39 5.96 -22.38
C ALA A 63 14.82 6.18 -21.89
N PHE A 64 15.26 5.37 -20.94
CA PHE A 64 16.67 5.28 -20.57
C PHE A 64 17.47 4.63 -21.70
N SER A 65 18.72 5.03 -21.89
CA SER A 65 19.57 4.39 -22.91
C SER A 65 19.93 2.94 -22.55
N ASP A 66 19.98 2.63 -21.26
CA ASP A 66 20.16 1.27 -20.74
C ASP A 66 18.79 0.56 -20.64
N PRO A 67 18.56 -0.53 -21.39
CA PRO A 67 17.32 -1.29 -21.34
C PRO A 67 16.95 -1.79 -19.94
N ALA A 68 17.93 -2.08 -19.07
CA ALA A 68 17.66 -2.57 -17.71
C ALA A 68 16.92 -1.52 -16.85
N LEU A 69 17.11 -0.23 -17.14
CA LEU A 69 16.43 0.88 -16.44
C LEU A 69 15.03 1.17 -16.98
N ASN A 70 14.65 0.61 -18.12
CA ASN A 70 13.28 0.71 -18.65
C ASN A 70 12.37 -0.42 -18.13
N THR A 71 12.89 -1.32 -17.29
CA THR A 71 12.12 -2.41 -16.72
C THR A 71 11.17 -1.88 -15.63
N PRO A 72 10.02 -2.55 -15.39
CA PRO A 72 9.17 -2.24 -14.24
C PRO A 72 9.84 -2.44 -12.88
N LEU A 73 10.96 -3.16 -12.85
CA LEU A 73 11.74 -3.41 -11.64
C LEU A 73 12.61 -2.24 -11.21
N PHE A 74 12.81 -1.24 -12.08
CA PHE A 74 13.61 -0.07 -11.78
C PHE A 74 12.72 1.11 -11.41
N SER A 75 12.84 1.59 -10.16
CA SER A 75 12.06 2.74 -9.68
C SER A 75 12.95 3.81 -9.03
N PRO A 76 13.28 4.90 -9.77
CA PRO A 76 13.94 6.07 -9.18
C PRO A 76 13.13 6.72 -8.06
N LEU A 77 11.79 6.68 -8.16
CA LEU A 77 10.90 7.23 -7.15
C LEU A 77 10.97 6.44 -5.85
N SER A 78 10.80 5.11 -5.90
CA SER A 78 10.88 4.25 -4.71
C SER A 78 12.28 4.35 -4.07
N ALA A 79 13.33 4.50 -4.88
CA ALA A 79 14.69 4.77 -4.38
C ALA A 79 14.79 6.12 -3.64
N ALA A 80 14.22 7.20 -4.18
CA ALA A 80 14.18 8.49 -3.52
C ALA A 80 13.42 8.44 -2.20
N VAL A 81 12.20 7.87 -2.22
CA VAL A 81 11.35 7.69 -1.03
C VAL A 81 12.10 6.95 0.06
N ARG A 82 12.68 5.80 -0.27
CA ARG A 82 13.45 4.99 0.68
C ARG A 82 14.64 5.75 1.25
N THR A 83 15.39 6.44 0.40
CA THR A 83 16.60 7.16 0.80
C THR A 83 16.25 8.28 1.76
N VAL A 84 15.19 9.02 1.47
CA VAL A 84 14.71 10.07 2.36
C VAL A 84 14.17 9.49 3.65
N ALA A 85 13.31 8.47 3.62
CA ALA A 85 12.75 7.88 4.83
C ALA A 85 13.85 7.33 5.75
N ALA A 86 14.85 6.64 5.20
CA ALA A 86 16.00 6.16 5.94
C ALA A 86 16.84 7.31 6.52
N ALA A 87 17.07 8.37 5.74
CA ALA A 87 17.83 9.53 6.19
C ALA A 87 17.09 10.34 7.25
N THR A 88 15.76 10.44 7.21
CA THR A 88 14.99 11.21 8.20
C THR A 88 14.48 10.37 9.36
N GLY A 89 14.77 9.06 9.40
CA GLY A 89 14.25 8.16 10.44
C GLY A 89 12.73 7.98 10.40
N ALA A 90 12.09 8.23 9.26
CA ALA A 90 10.64 8.11 9.13
C ALA A 90 10.24 6.62 9.08
N GLU A 91 9.58 6.13 10.13
CA GLU A 91 9.11 4.74 10.23
C GLU A 91 7.82 4.50 9.45
N SER A 92 6.92 5.50 9.40
CA SER A 92 5.80 5.50 8.46
C SER A 92 6.22 6.25 7.20
N ILE A 93 6.34 5.50 6.13
CA ILE A 93 6.44 6.06 4.79
C ILE A 93 5.02 6.48 4.42
N GLY A 94 4.50 7.53 5.06
CA GLY A 94 3.29 8.19 4.59
C GLY A 94 3.72 9.03 3.40
N CYS A 95 3.81 8.46 2.21
CA CYS A 95 4.08 9.29 1.06
C CYS A 95 2.85 10.17 0.80
N SER A 96 3.20 11.42 0.61
CA SER A 96 2.36 12.43 0.05
C SER A 96 2.02 12.04 -1.39
N THR A 97 0.74 11.81 -1.70
CA THR A 97 0.17 11.73 -3.06
C THR A 97 0.78 12.79 -4.01
N ASP A 98 0.64 12.66 -5.34
CA ASP A 98 1.13 13.70 -6.27
C ASP A 98 0.72 15.13 -5.84
N MET A 99 -0.50 15.29 -5.32
CA MET A 99 -1.02 16.55 -4.75
C MET A 99 -0.11 17.14 -3.66
N ASN A 100 0.54 16.26 -2.94
CA ASN A 100 1.16 16.42 -1.64
C ASN A 100 2.71 16.48 -1.85
N LEU A 101 3.19 16.12 -3.05
CA LEU A 101 4.50 16.50 -3.60
C LEU A 101 4.48 17.83 -4.39
N SER A 102 3.29 18.37 -4.72
CA SER A 102 3.16 19.65 -5.39
C SER A 102 3.49 20.81 -4.45
N SER A 103 4.21 21.83 -4.93
CA SER A 103 4.78 22.91 -4.09
C SER A 103 3.77 23.71 -3.26
N GLY A 104 2.48 23.66 -3.60
CA GLY A 104 1.43 24.41 -2.92
C GLY A 104 1.03 23.85 -1.55
N TRP A 105 1.40 22.61 -1.22
CA TRP A 105 0.82 21.88 -0.08
C TRP A 105 1.86 21.33 0.90
N VAL A 106 3.15 21.43 0.60
CA VAL A 106 4.19 20.77 1.38
C VAL A 106 4.74 21.68 2.48
N GLN A 107 4.59 21.26 3.73
CA GLN A 107 5.26 21.92 4.86
C GLN A 107 6.74 21.54 4.88
N SER A 108 7.61 22.53 5.12
CA SER A 108 9.04 22.31 5.31
C SER A 108 9.30 21.28 6.42
N GLY A 109 10.32 20.44 6.24
CA GLY A 109 10.70 19.42 7.22
C GLY A 109 9.87 18.12 7.18
N THR A 110 8.81 18.06 6.37
CA THR A 110 8.05 16.81 6.17
C THR A 110 8.79 15.81 5.27
N LEU A 111 8.44 14.52 5.37
CA LEU A 111 8.93 13.48 4.46
C LEU A 111 8.67 13.85 2.99
N ALA A 112 7.48 14.35 2.69
CA ALA A 112 7.05 14.84 1.38
C ALA A 112 7.98 15.94 0.82
N TRP A 113 8.33 16.92 1.67
CA TRP A 113 9.22 18.02 1.30
C TRP A 113 10.60 17.48 0.93
N ASN A 114 11.12 16.57 1.74
CA ASN A 114 12.42 15.98 1.50
C ASN A 114 12.45 15.05 0.28
N ILE A 115 11.37 14.31 -0.01
CA ILE A 115 11.25 13.53 -1.25
C ILE A 115 11.31 14.46 -2.46
N ARG A 116 10.51 15.53 -2.46
CA ARG A 116 10.51 16.53 -3.53
C ARG A 116 11.88 17.17 -3.70
N LEU A 117 12.52 17.58 -2.61
CA LEU A 117 13.84 18.20 -2.61
C LEU A 117 14.91 17.24 -3.13
N TYR A 118 14.87 15.97 -2.71
CA TYR A 118 15.78 14.94 -3.20
C TYR A 118 15.59 14.64 -4.68
N LEU A 119 14.34 14.64 -5.16
CA LEU A 119 14.05 14.49 -6.58
C LEU A 119 14.58 15.67 -7.41
N ALA A 120 14.51 16.89 -6.86
CA ALA A 120 14.91 18.12 -7.56
C ALA A 120 16.43 18.35 -7.58
N THR A 121 17.08 18.21 -6.42
CA THR A 121 18.47 18.65 -6.20
C THR A 121 19.32 17.61 -5.47
N GLU A 122 18.80 16.40 -5.23
CA GLU A 122 19.45 15.38 -4.38
C GLU A 122 19.71 15.87 -2.96
N GLU A 123 18.94 16.86 -2.49
CA GLU A 123 19.08 17.41 -1.16
C GLU A 123 18.08 16.81 -0.17
N ILE A 124 18.50 16.69 1.09
CA ILE A 124 17.67 16.32 2.24
C ILE A 124 17.91 17.36 3.33
N GLN A 125 16.86 17.75 4.05
CA GLN A 125 16.86 18.77 5.08
C GLN A 125 16.04 18.34 6.31
N THR A 126 16.62 18.50 7.50
CA THR A 126 15.95 18.24 8.78
C THR A 126 16.17 19.41 9.74
N HIS A 127 15.16 19.75 10.54
CA HIS A 127 15.27 20.88 11.47
C HIS A 127 15.82 20.42 12.84
N THR A 128 17.03 20.83 13.17
CA THR A 128 17.82 20.35 14.33
C THR A 128 17.20 20.63 15.69
N LEU A 129 16.30 21.61 15.79
CA LEU A 129 15.63 22.00 17.04
C LEU A 129 14.16 21.57 17.12
N GLU A 130 13.53 21.30 15.98
CA GLU A 130 12.11 20.92 15.91
C GLU A 130 11.96 19.41 15.82
N ASP A 131 12.90 18.74 15.13
CA ASP A 131 12.95 17.29 14.98
C ASP A 131 14.39 16.79 15.18
N VAL A 132 14.74 16.62 16.46
CA VAL A 132 16.05 16.16 16.90
C VAL A 132 16.28 14.72 16.45
N GLU A 133 15.27 13.86 16.48
CA GLU A 133 15.38 12.45 16.10
C GLU A 133 15.65 12.30 14.60
N ALA A 134 14.89 12.98 13.75
CA ALA A 134 15.15 13.00 12.31
C ALA A 134 16.53 13.58 11.99
N SER A 135 16.96 14.61 12.71
CA SER A 135 18.29 15.21 12.51
C SER A 135 19.43 14.28 12.94
N ILE A 136 19.24 13.46 13.97
CA ILE A 136 20.20 12.41 14.35
C ILE A 136 20.25 11.32 13.28
N ALA A 137 19.10 10.85 12.80
CA ALA A 137 19.03 9.88 11.71
C ALA A 137 19.74 10.41 10.45
N HIS A 138 19.52 11.69 10.13
CA HIS A 138 20.10 12.33 8.95
C HIS A 138 21.61 12.47 9.07
N LEU A 139 22.11 12.86 10.25
CA LEU A 139 23.55 12.86 10.53
C LEU A 139 24.17 11.46 10.42
N ASN A 140 23.48 10.43 10.92
CA ASN A 140 23.92 9.04 10.80
C ASN A 140 23.97 8.59 9.32
N ALA A 141 23.00 8.98 8.50
CA ALA A 141 23.00 8.70 7.06
C ALA A 141 24.18 9.38 6.34
N ILE A 142 24.42 10.67 6.63
CA ILE A 142 25.57 11.43 6.08
C ILE A 142 26.89 10.76 6.44
N THR A 143 27.07 10.40 7.72
CA THR A 143 28.32 9.78 8.18
C THR A 143 28.51 8.36 7.64
N SER A 144 27.43 7.61 7.44
CA SER A 144 27.47 6.23 6.91
C SER A 144 27.74 6.16 5.40
N ALA A 145 27.30 7.17 4.65
CA ALA A 145 27.49 7.24 3.20
C ALA A 145 28.97 7.38 2.77
N GLY A 146 29.82 7.90 3.66
CA GLY A 146 31.26 8.09 3.38
C GLY A 146 31.53 9.31 2.49
N GLY A 147 32.24 9.11 1.38
CA GLY A 147 32.65 10.21 0.49
C GLY A 147 31.56 10.61 -0.51
N GLY A 148 31.60 11.86 -0.99
CA GLY A 148 30.70 12.35 -2.04
C GLY A 148 29.42 13.03 -1.53
N VAL A 149 29.16 13.01 -0.23
CA VAL A 149 28.06 13.75 0.40
C VAL A 149 28.54 15.13 0.84
N TRP A 150 27.79 16.16 0.46
CA TRP A 150 27.98 17.52 0.97
C TRP A 150 26.95 17.79 2.06
N ALA A 151 27.36 18.33 3.21
CA ALA A 151 26.47 18.62 4.34
C ALA A 151 26.71 20.02 4.90
N TRP A 152 25.66 20.67 5.40
CA TRP A 152 25.70 22.02 5.96
C TRP A 152 24.69 22.18 7.08
N ILE A 153 24.93 23.18 7.95
CA ILE A 153 23.95 23.64 8.94
C ILE A 153 23.76 25.14 8.74
N GLU A 154 22.51 25.53 8.45
CA GLU A 154 22.11 26.92 8.27
C GLU A 154 20.76 27.15 8.97
N GLU A 155 20.69 28.20 9.81
CA GLU A 155 19.45 28.62 10.50
C GLU A 155 18.72 27.51 11.27
N GLY A 156 19.47 26.54 11.83
CA GLY A 156 18.87 25.42 12.56
C GLY A 156 18.44 24.24 11.69
N VAL A 157 18.67 24.30 10.38
CA VAL A 157 18.43 23.19 9.44
C VAL A 157 19.74 22.47 9.15
N LEU A 158 19.76 21.15 9.32
CA LEU A 158 20.79 20.25 8.81
C LEU A 158 20.41 19.86 7.38
N GLY A 159 21.20 20.30 6.41
CA GLY A 159 21.04 19.94 5.01
C GLY A 159 22.15 18.99 4.54
N SER A 160 21.83 18.12 3.58
CA SER A 160 22.81 17.34 2.83
C SER A 160 22.45 17.24 1.35
N SER A 161 23.44 16.92 0.51
CA SER A 161 23.30 16.67 -0.93
C SER A 161 24.20 15.51 -1.35
N GLY A 162 23.73 14.71 -2.31
CA GLY A 162 24.51 13.61 -2.88
C GLY A 162 24.54 12.34 -2.02
N LEU A 163 23.56 12.17 -1.12
CA LEU A 163 23.37 10.90 -0.42
C LEU A 163 23.10 9.78 -1.44
N PRO A 164 23.82 8.65 -1.38
CA PRO A 164 23.57 7.54 -2.28
C PRO A 164 22.19 6.91 -2.00
N ALA A 165 21.60 6.32 -3.03
CA ALA A 165 20.35 5.59 -2.87
C ALA A 165 20.50 4.48 -1.81
N SER A 166 19.62 4.47 -0.83
CA SER A 166 19.69 3.53 0.30
C SER A 166 19.43 2.10 -0.14
N THR A 167 20.23 1.17 0.37
CA THR A 167 20.07 -0.28 0.16
C THR A 167 19.24 -0.91 1.28
N ILE A 168 18.50 -1.97 0.98
CA ILE A 168 17.77 -2.75 1.99
C ILE A 168 18.71 -3.72 2.71
N SER A 169 18.77 -3.64 4.05
CA SER A 169 19.63 -4.49 4.89
C SER A 169 18.89 -5.58 5.69
N GLY A 170 17.59 -5.77 5.47
CA GLY A 170 16.78 -6.76 6.19
C GLY A 170 15.82 -7.52 5.28
N HIS A 171 15.16 -8.55 5.83
CA HIS A 171 14.14 -9.34 5.14
C HIS A 171 12.81 -9.16 5.88
N ALA A 172 11.72 -9.08 5.14
CA ALA A 172 10.40 -9.26 5.71
C ALA A 172 10.34 -10.63 6.43
N GLY A 173 9.59 -10.70 7.53
CA GLY A 173 9.37 -11.98 8.23
C GLY A 173 8.71 -12.99 7.29
N PRO A 174 8.85 -14.31 7.55
CA PRO A 174 8.26 -15.32 6.68
C PRO A 174 6.73 -15.23 6.72
N ALA A 175 6.11 -15.29 5.55
CA ALA A 175 4.67 -15.53 5.46
C ALA A 175 4.35 -16.94 5.96
N VAL A 176 3.23 -17.13 6.67
CA VAL A 176 2.84 -18.45 7.16
C VAL A 176 1.96 -19.13 6.11
N PRO A 177 2.42 -20.21 5.46
CA PRO A 177 1.59 -20.92 4.50
C PRO A 177 0.41 -21.59 5.21
N ILE A 178 -0.72 -21.66 4.53
CA ILE A 178 -1.91 -22.35 5.01
C ILE A 178 -2.47 -23.27 3.94
N GLU A 179 -3.21 -24.29 4.37
CA GLU A 179 -4.02 -25.09 3.46
C GLU A 179 -5.34 -24.33 3.23
N PRO A 180 -5.63 -23.88 2.00
CA PRO A 180 -6.90 -23.22 1.69
C PRO A 180 -8.02 -24.25 1.73
N ASP A 181 -9.23 -23.80 2.07
CA ASP A 181 -10.40 -24.65 1.90
C ASP A 181 -10.89 -24.70 0.45
N GLU A 182 -11.90 -25.53 0.18
CA GLU A 182 -12.42 -25.77 -1.16
C GLU A 182 -12.93 -24.49 -1.85
N LEU A 183 -13.49 -23.55 -1.07
CA LEU A 183 -13.97 -22.28 -1.58
C LEU A 183 -12.81 -21.36 -1.99
N ASP A 184 -11.74 -21.31 -1.17
CA ASP A 184 -10.56 -20.52 -1.51
C ASP A 184 -9.78 -21.13 -2.69
N LEU A 185 -9.71 -22.46 -2.77
CA LEU A 185 -9.03 -23.15 -3.87
C LEU A 185 -9.59 -22.77 -5.24
N HIS A 186 -10.89 -22.51 -5.36
CA HIS A 186 -11.51 -22.17 -6.63
C HIS A 186 -10.96 -20.87 -7.22
N TRP A 187 -10.94 -19.79 -6.44
CA TRP A 187 -10.47 -18.49 -6.93
C TRP A 187 -8.95 -18.45 -7.05
N ILE A 188 -8.22 -19.11 -6.14
CA ILE A 188 -6.75 -19.22 -6.22
C ILE A 188 -6.34 -19.94 -7.50
N ALA A 189 -6.95 -21.10 -7.79
CA ALA A 189 -6.67 -21.84 -9.02
C ALA A 189 -7.01 -21.02 -10.28
N SER A 190 -8.10 -20.26 -10.23
CA SER A 190 -8.47 -19.35 -11.31
C SER A 190 -7.42 -18.26 -11.54
N LEU A 191 -6.88 -17.65 -10.48
CA LEU A 191 -5.78 -16.68 -10.60
C LEU A 191 -4.50 -17.32 -11.14
N VAL A 192 -4.08 -18.46 -10.60
CA VAL A 192 -2.88 -19.19 -11.08
C VAL A 192 -2.99 -19.45 -12.59
N GLN A 193 -4.19 -19.77 -13.08
CA GLN A 193 -4.41 -20.04 -14.50
C GLN A 193 -4.43 -18.79 -15.38
N HIS A 194 -4.98 -17.66 -14.90
CA HIS A 194 -5.27 -16.51 -15.75
C HIS A 194 -4.33 -15.32 -15.54
N ALA A 195 -3.74 -15.16 -14.35
CA ALA A 195 -2.88 -14.04 -14.02
C ALA A 195 -1.69 -13.87 -14.99
N PRO A 196 -1.02 -14.93 -15.48
CA PRO A 196 0.02 -14.77 -16.51
C PRO A 196 -0.50 -14.15 -17.82
N GLY A 197 -1.71 -14.53 -18.22
CA GLY A 197 -2.37 -13.97 -19.39
C GLY A 197 -2.76 -12.50 -19.20
N LEU A 198 -3.22 -12.14 -17.99
CA LEU A 198 -3.53 -10.75 -17.62
C LEU A 198 -2.26 -9.88 -17.62
N ALA A 199 -1.17 -10.37 -17.01
CA ALA A 199 0.12 -9.69 -16.98
C ALA A 199 0.66 -9.42 -18.38
N ALA A 200 0.59 -10.41 -19.27
CA ALA A 200 1.00 -10.28 -20.67
C ALA A 200 0.21 -9.24 -21.49
N THR A 201 -0.94 -8.74 -21.00
CA THR A 201 -1.67 -7.66 -21.67
C THR A 201 -1.09 -6.27 -21.42
N ILE A 202 -0.20 -6.15 -20.41
CA ILE A 202 0.43 -4.88 -20.05
C ILE A 202 1.73 -4.71 -20.83
N ASP A 203 1.88 -3.57 -21.48
CA ASP A 203 3.16 -3.17 -22.05
C ASP A 203 4.11 -2.71 -20.92
N HIS A 204 5.02 -3.60 -20.52
CA HIS A 204 6.01 -3.33 -19.50
C HIS A 204 7.11 -2.36 -19.95
N ALA A 205 7.28 -2.14 -21.26
CA ALA A 205 8.26 -1.17 -21.78
C ALA A 205 7.85 0.27 -21.46
N GLU A 206 6.61 0.50 -21.01
CA GLU A 206 6.12 1.81 -20.61
C GLU A 206 6.54 2.24 -19.20
N ALA A 207 7.17 1.37 -18.41
CA ALA A 207 7.39 1.60 -16.98
C ALA A 207 8.09 2.94 -16.69
N ALA A 208 9.12 3.29 -17.47
CA ALA A 208 9.82 4.56 -17.30
C ALA A 208 8.99 5.78 -17.71
N ARG A 209 8.08 5.66 -18.69
CA ARG A 209 7.26 6.78 -19.18
C ARG A 209 5.96 6.97 -18.43
N ALA A 210 5.38 5.91 -17.87
CA ALA A 210 4.05 5.94 -17.25
C ALA A 210 3.95 7.00 -16.13
N PRO A 211 4.90 7.11 -15.18
CA PRO A 211 4.86 8.17 -14.17
C PRO A 211 5.03 9.58 -14.74
N LEU A 212 5.70 9.73 -15.89
CA LEU A 212 5.91 11.02 -16.55
C LEU A 212 4.68 11.51 -17.32
N THR A 213 3.79 10.59 -17.68
CA THR A 213 2.54 10.87 -18.41
C THR A 213 1.30 10.79 -17.53
N GLY A 214 1.45 10.48 -16.24
CA GLY A 214 0.34 10.31 -15.30
C GLY A 214 -0.47 9.04 -15.53
N GLN A 215 0.11 8.04 -16.21
CA GLN A 215 -0.52 6.72 -16.30
C GLN A 215 -0.42 5.98 -14.95
N PRO A 216 -1.42 5.16 -14.59
CA PRO A 216 -1.34 4.34 -13.39
C PRO A 216 -0.13 3.40 -13.42
N PRO A 217 0.50 3.13 -12.26
CA PRO A 217 1.63 2.21 -12.18
C PRO A 217 1.19 0.80 -12.58
N ILE A 218 2.15 -0.03 -13.03
CA ILE A 218 1.88 -1.39 -13.51
C ILE A 218 1.14 -2.23 -12.47
N GLY A 219 1.49 -2.10 -11.18
CA GLY A 219 0.80 -2.80 -10.10
C GLY A 219 -0.70 -2.48 -10.03
N ALA A 220 -1.08 -1.21 -10.18
CA ALA A 220 -2.49 -0.79 -10.17
C ALA A 220 -3.24 -1.32 -11.40
N ARG A 221 -2.63 -1.26 -12.58
CA ARG A 221 -3.21 -1.80 -13.82
C ARG A 221 -3.46 -3.31 -13.71
N ILE A 222 -2.53 -4.07 -13.12
CA ILE A 222 -2.72 -5.51 -12.89
C ILE A 222 -3.79 -5.78 -11.84
N ARG A 223 -3.80 -5.02 -10.75
CA ARG A 223 -4.83 -5.12 -9.72
C ARG A 223 -6.21 -4.98 -10.36
N ASP A 224 -6.42 -3.95 -11.19
CA ASP A 224 -7.72 -3.72 -11.84
C ASP A 224 -8.12 -4.87 -12.78
N LEU A 225 -7.16 -5.46 -13.50
CA LEU A 225 -7.39 -6.64 -14.34
C LEU A 225 -7.73 -7.89 -13.49
N ILE A 226 -7.04 -8.08 -12.38
CA ILE A 226 -7.30 -9.17 -11.43
C ILE A 226 -8.67 -9.02 -10.79
N GLU A 227 -9.03 -7.82 -10.31
CA GLU A 227 -10.34 -7.53 -9.72
C GLU A 227 -11.46 -7.73 -10.75
N SER A 228 -11.25 -7.27 -11.98
CA SER A 228 -12.18 -7.52 -13.08
C SER A 228 -12.37 -9.01 -13.33
N HIS A 229 -11.29 -9.79 -13.38
CA HIS A 229 -11.36 -11.25 -13.53
C HIS A 229 -12.08 -11.92 -12.37
N LEU A 230 -11.73 -11.60 -11.13
CA LEU A 230 -12.34 -12.16 -9.92
C LEU A 230 -13.84 -11.84 -9.85
N SER A 231 -14.26 -10.67 -10.33
CA SER A 231 -15.69 -10.30 -10.39
C SER A 231 -16.52 -11.19 -11.32
N THR A 232 -15.89 -11.94 -12.23
CA THR A 232 -16.57 -12.89 -13.11
C THR A 232 -16.79 -14.27 -12.48
N LEU A 233 -16.12 -14.55 -11.36
CA LEU A 233 -16.19 -15.82 -10.65
C LEU A 233 -17.35 -15.78 -9.64
N GLU A 234 -18.03 -16.91 -9.47
CA GLU A 234 -19.00 -17.08 -8.38
C GLU A 234 -18.22 -17.38 -7.08
N ILE A 235 -17.74 -16.35 -6.39
CA ILE A 235 -16.96 -16.46 -5.15
C ILE A 235 -17.84 -16.15 -3.93
N ASP A 236 -17.76 -16.99 -2.90
CA ASP A 236 -18.40 -16.73 -1.61
C ASP A 236 -17.53 -15.83 -0.73
N GLY A 237 -17.97 -14.59 -0.54
CA GLY A 237 -17.39 -13.63 0.41
C GLY A 237 -16.65 -12.45 -0.25
N PRO A 238 -16.30 -11.42 0.54
CA PRO A 238 -15.58 -10.27 0.02
C PRO A 238 -14.14 -10.65 -0.33
N MET A 239 -13.68 -10.15 -1.47
CA MET A 239 -12.29 -10.23 -1.92
C MET A 239 -11.76 -8.83 -2.14
N ASN A 240 -10.54 -8.58 -1.66
CA ASN A 240 -9.87 -7.31 -1.83
C ASN A 240 -8.51 -7.54 -2.50
N SER A 241 -8.14 -6.67 -3.42
CA SER A 241 -6.79 -6.64 -3.97
C SER A 241 -6.10 -5.32 -3.63
N ASP A 242 -4.91 -5.41 -3.02
CA ASP A 242 -4.08 -4.26 -2.69
C ASP A 242 -2.76 -4.35 -3.48
N VAL A 243 -2.16 -3.20 -3.81
CA VAL A 243 -0.82 -3.15 -4.42
C VAL A 243 0.23 -2.96 -3.33
N VAL A 244 1.28 -3.77 -3.40
CA VAL A 244 2.49 -3.59 -2.60
C VAL A 244 3.71 -3.61 -3.50
N GLU A 245 4.81 -3.03 -3.05
CA GLU A 245 6.11 -3.07 -3.70
C GLU A 245 7.09 -3.85 -2.82
N ALA A 246 7.77 -4.83 -3.40
CA ALA A 246 8.93 -5.44 -2.78
C ALA A 246 10.20 -4.72 -3.24
N TRP A 247 10.77 -3.91 -2.34
CA TRP A 247 12.00 -3.19 -2.57
C TRP A 247 13.22 -4.08 -2.37
N PHE A 248 14.18 -3.96 -3.27
CA PHE A 248 15.45 -4.69 -3.21
C PHE A 248 16.58 -3.86 -3.83
N GLY A 249 17.81 -4.13 -3.41
CA GLY A 249 18.96 -3.32 -3.83
C GLY A 249 18.77 -1.82 -3.51
N ALA A 250 19.31 -0.97 -4.37
CA ALA A 250 19.25 0.49 -4.26
C ALA A 250 18.19 1.14 -5.16
N TYR A 251 17.75 0.46 -6.24
CA TYR A 251 16.71 0.98 -7.16
C TYR A 251 15.62 -0.05 -7.51
N GLY A 252 15.74 -1.28 -7.00
CA GLY A 252 14.83 -2.37 -7.31
C GLY A 252 13.48 -2.18 -6.61
N SER A 253 12.40 -2.37 -7.35
CA SER A 253 11.03 -2.44 -6.82
C SER A 253 10.20 -3.41 -7.66
N LEU A 254 9.72 -4.50 -7.07
CA LEU A 254 8.79 -5.41 -7.71
C LEU A 254 7.36 -5.06 -7.29
N PRO A 255 6.48 -4.60 -8.21
CA PRO A 255 5.07 -4.46 -7.92
C PRO A 255 4.41 -5.84 -7.77
N ILE A 256 3.65 -6.01 -6.68
CA ILE A 256 2.97 -7.24 -6.30
C ILE A 256 1.51 -6.89 -6.01
N VAL A 257 0.58 -7.67 -6.54
CA VAL A 257 -0.84 -7.59 -6.17
C VAL A 257 -1.13 -8.62 -5.09
N VAL A 258 -1.57 -8.14 -3.93
CA VAL A 258 -2.00 -8.95 -2.79
C VAL A 258 -3.49 -9.15 -2.90
N THR A 259 -3.93 -10.33 -3.29
CA THR A 259 -5.35 -10.68 -3.32
C THR A 259 -5.71 -11.45 -2.06
N SER A 260 -6.68 -10.94 -1.31
CA SER A 260 -7.06 -11.45 0.00
C SER A 260 -8.54 -11.80 0.10
N SER A 261 -8.83 -12.89 0.81
CA SER A 261 -10.14 -13.25 1.33
C SER A 261 -10.13 -13.12 2.86
N LEU A 262 -11.26 -13.45 3.50
CA LEU A 262 -11.35 -13.53 4.97
C LEU A 262 -10.39 -14.57 5.59
N ARG A 263 -9.98 -15.58 4.81
CA ARG A 263 -9.29 -16.78 5.30
C ARG A 263 -7.86 -16.90 4.84
N CYS A 264 -7.52 -16.33 3.68
CA CYS A 264 -6.19 -16.41 3.11
C CYS A 264 -5.85 -15.20 2.24
N PHE A 265 -4.57 -15.06 1.89
CA PHE A 265 -4.15 -14.18 0.81
C PHE A 265 -3.12 -14.88 -0.10
N VAL A 266 -3.04 -14.42 -1.34
CA VAL A 266 -2.01 -14.80 -2.31
C VAL A 266 -1.29 -13.56 -2.81
N LEU A 267 -0.08 -13.76 -3.30
CA LEU A 267 0.76 -12.73 -3.89
C LEU A 267 0.88 -13.00 -5.38
N THR A 268 0.56 -12.01 -6.20
CA THR A 268 0.68 -12.12 -7.67
C THR A 268 1.76 -11.18 -8.15
N ASP A 269 2.73 -11.71 -8.88
CA ASP A 269 3.73 -10.92 -9.61
C ASP A 269 3.04 -10.05 -10.67
N ALA A 270 3.19 -8.73 -10.61
CA ALA A 270 2.54 -7.87 -11.60
C ALA A 270 3.22 -7.90 -12.99
N LEU A 271 4.40 -8.51 -13.12
CA LEU A 271 5.14 -8.62 -14.38
C LEU A 271 4.91 -9.96 -15.05
N THR A 272 4.97 -11.05 -14.27
CA THR A 272 4.84 -12.41 -14.83
C THR A 272 3.45 -13.01 -14.63
N GLY A 273 2.67 -12.48 -13.69
CA GLY A 273 1.41 -13.08 -13.25
C GLY A 273 1.60 -14.34 -12.40
N ASP A 274 2.83 -14.66 -11.96
CA ASP A 274 3.07 -15.81 -11.09
C ASP A 274 2.40 -15.59 -9.73
N VAL A 275 1.68 -16.61 -9.26
CA VAL A 275 0.91 -16.55 -8.01
C VAL A 275 1.57 -17.43 -6.96
N TYR A 276 1.81 -16.86 -5.78
CA TYR A 276 2.39 -17.54 -4.62
C TYR A 276 1.48 -17.48 -3.40
N GLY A 277 1.52 -18.53 -2.60
CA GLY A 277 0.65 -18.74 -1.43
C GLY A 277 -0.19 -20.02 -1.59
N PRO A 278 -1.29 -20.16 -0.85
CA PRO A 278 -1.89 -19.15 0.04
C PRO A 278 -1.20 -19.03 1.40
N TYR A 279 -1.38 -17.86 2.00
CA TYR A 279 -0.81 -17.49 3.30
C TYR A 279 -1.89 -17.06 4.30
N GLN A 280 -1.58 -17.18 5.59
CA GLN A 280 -2.47 -16.82 6.68
C GLN A 280 -2.66 -15.30 6.79
N PRO A 281 -3.90 -14.76 6.83
CA PRO A 281 -4.14 -13.33 7.00
C PRO A 281 -3.51 -12.78 8.29
N GLY A 282 -2.96 -11.57 8.21
CA GLY A 282 -2.26 -10.93 9.33
C GLY A 282 -0.80 -11.35 9.50
N THR A 283 -0.26 -12.23 8.66
CA THR A 283 1.18 -12.50 8.64
C THR A 283 1.92 -11.49 7.76
N PRO A 284 3.25 -11.33 7.94
CA PRO A 284 4.05 -10.54 7.03
C PRO A 284 3.93 -11.04 5.58
N ILE A 285 4.14 -10.13 4.63
CA ILE A 285 4.24 -10.45 3.21
C ILE A 285 5.70 -10.83 2.92
N ASP A 286 5.91 -12.03 2.38
CA ASP A 286 7.21 -12.51 1.94
C ASP A 286 7.27 -12.60 0.42
N ALA A 287 7.98 -11.66 -0.19
CA ALA A 287 8.16 -11.57 -1.64
C ALA A 287 9.38 -12.36 -2.15
N SER A 288 10.11 -13.07 -1.28
CA SER A 288 11.38 -13.72 -1.65
C SER A 288 11.21 -14.74 -2.78
N SER A 289 10.13 -15.52 -2.75
CA SER A 289 9.84 -16.53 -3.77
C SER A 289 9.49 -15.92 -5.13
N LEU A 290 8.78 -14.79 -5.13
CA LEU A 290 8.48 -14.02 -6.34
C LEU A 290 9.77 -13.43 -6.92
N LEU A 291 10.55 -12.74 -6.08
CA LEU A 291 11.81 -12.12 -6.48
C LEU A 291 12.86 -13.13 -6.98
N ALA A 292 12.83 -14.38 -6.53
CA ALA A 292 13.71 -15.43 -7.04
C ALA A 292 13.50 -15.74 -8.53
N GLY A 293 12.35 -15.37 -9.10
CA GLY A 293 12.07 -15.47 -10.54
C GLY A 293 12.71 -14.37 -11.38
N HIS A 294 13.24 -13.30 -10.77
CA HIS A 294 13.78 -12.13 -11.47
C HIS A 294 15.31 -12.12 -11.45
N PRO A 295 15.98 -12.13 -12.61
CA PRO A 295 17.45 -12.18 -12.69
C PRO A 295 18.14 -10.93 -12.13
N GLU A 296 17.44 -9.81 -12.01
CA GLU A 296 17.94 -8.57 -11.45
C GLU A 296 18.01 -8.59 -9.91
N TYR A 297 17.26 -9.48 -9.27
CA TYR A 297 17.31 -9.71 -7.84
C TYR A 297 18.48 -10.64 -7.49
N VAL A 298 19.31 -10.19 -6.55
CA VAL A 298 20.39 -11.02 -6.01
C VAL A 298 19.83 -11.82 -4.85
N THR A 299 19.69 -13.14 -5.03
CA THR A 299 19.18 -14.05 -4.01
C THR A 299 19.88 -13.86 -2.67
N GLY A 300 19.10 -13.67 -1.61
CA GLY A 300 19.61 -13.45 -0.25
C GLY A 300 19.93 -11.98 0.07
N SER A 301 19.87 -11.08 -0.90
CA SER A 301 19.86 -9.63 -0.64
C SER A 301 18.60 -9.21 0.12
N GLY A 302 18.67 -8.10 0.84
CA GLY A 302 17.56 -7.61 1.66
C GLY A 302 16.33 -7.26 0.83
N ILE A 303 15.15 -7.55 1.38
CA ILE A 303 13.84 -7.25 0.81
C ILE A 303 13.01 -6.54 1.86
N ALA A 304 12.43 -5.40 1.48
CA ALA A 304 11.42 -4.71 2.28
C ALA A 304 10.16 -4.60 1.45
N VAL A 305 9.04 -5.08 2.00
CA VAL A 305 7.74 -4.91 1.34
C VAL A 305 7.12 -3.63 1.86
N MET A 306 6.51 -2.87 0.96
CA MET A 306 5.91 -1.57 1.22
C MET A 306 4.53 -1.51 0.57
N GLN A 307 3.51 -1.04 1.29
CA GLN A 307 2.19 -0.82 0.69
C GLN A 307 2.22 0.39 -0.23
N VAL A 308 1.53 0.32 -1.36
CA VAL A 308 1.50 1.39 -2.37
C VAL A 308 0.06 1.76 -2.73
N ASP A 309 -0.23 3.06 -2.86
CA ASP A 309 -1.53 3.57 -3.32
C ASP A 309 -1.68 3.49 -4.86
N GLU A 310 -2.83 3.94 -5.36
CA GLU A 310 -3.14 3.94 -6.79
C GLU A 310 -2.24 4.86 -7.62
N ALA A 311 -1.63 5.87 -6.99
CA ALA A 311 -0.68 6.79 -7.60
C ALA A 311 0.77 6.26 -7.57
N GLY A 312 1.03 5.08 -7.01
CA GLY A 312 2.39 4.55 -6.85
C GLY A 312 3.11 5.10 -5.60
N CYS A 313 2.35 5.66 -4.67
CA CYS A 313 2.82 6.29 -3.45
C CYS A 313 2.94 5.26 -2.33
N VAL A 314 4.06 5.21 -1.63
CA VAL A 314 4.25 4.23 -0.55
C VAL A 314 3.56 4.70 0.74
N ILE A 315 2.80 3.85 1.43
CA ILE A 315 1.95 4.22 2.59
C ILE A 315 2.43 3.59 3.91
N GLY A 316 3.35 2.62 3.87
CA GLY A 316 3.96 2.02 5.08
C GLY A 316 4.31 0.55 4.92
N ALA A 317 4.86 -0.05 6.00
CA ALA A 317 5.15 -1.48 6.04
C ALA A 317 3.82 -2.27 6.03
N PRO A 318 3.57 -3.15 5.04
CA PRO A 318 2.34 -3.88 4.95
C PRO A 318 2.35 -5.02 5.98
N ILE A 319 1.35 -5.03 6.83
CA ILE A 319 0.84 -6.28 7.40
C ILE A 319 -0.31 -6.66 6.47
N ALA A 320 -0.29 -7.87 5.89
CA ALA A 320 -1.42 -8.34 5.09
C ALA A 320 -2.70 -8.14 5.90
N ARG A 321 -3.65 -7.35 5.38
CA ARG A 321 -4.78 -6.86 6.18
C ARG A 321 -5.42 -8.05 6.90
N LYS A 322 -5.37 -8.01 8.23
CA LYS A 322 -6.17 -8.94 9.02
C LYS A 322 -7.60 -8.45 8.90
N TRP A 323 -8.46 -9.19 8.21
CA TRP A 323 -9.88 -9.00 8.38
C TRP A 323 -10.17 -9.17 9.88
N THR A 324 -10.64 -8.10 10.51
CA THR A 324 -11.12 -8.19 11.88
C THR A 324 -12.35 -9.09 11.84
N THR A 325 -12.12 -10.40 12.07
CA THR A 325 -13.20 -11.29 12.46
C THR A 325 -13.86 -10.62 13.66
N VAL A 326 -15.18 -10.42 13.56
CA VAL A 326 -16.06 -9.93 14.63
C VAL A 326 -15.48 -10.31 16.01
N PRO A 327 -15.32 -9.36 16.96
CA PRO A 327 -14.74 -9.66 18.26
C PRO A 327 -15.40 -10.92 18.83
N PRO A 328 -14.64 -11.87 19.42
CA PRO A 328 -15.25 -13.02 20.07
C PRO A 328 -16.24 -12.49 21.10
N CYS A 329 -17.52 -12.75 20.84
CA CYS A 329 -18.66 -12.29 21.61
C CYS A 329 -18.42 -12.69 23.08
N SER A 330 -18.04 -11.73 23.93
CA SER A 330 -17.63 -11.97 25.32
C SER A 330 -18.80 -12.24 26.26
N THR A 331 -20.03 -12.24 25.74
CA THR A 331 -21.25 -12.56 26.45
C THR A 331 -21.46 -14.08 26.53
N PRO A 332 -21.56 -14.67 27.74
CA PRO A 332 -21.94 -16.07 27.91
C PRO A 332 -23.32 -16.31 27.28
N GLY A 333 -23.37 -17.09 26.21
CA GLY A 333 -24.61 -17.43 25.48
C GLY A 333 -24.63 -17.07 23.99
N CYS A 334 -23.59 -16.41 23.49
CA CYS A 334 -23.44 -16.15 22.05
C CYS A 334 -23.05 -17.45 21.34
N LEU A 335 -24.05 -18.20 20.85
CA LEU A 335 -23.83 -19.36 19.99
C LEU A 335 -23.26 -18.86 18.66
N ILE A 336 -21.95 -18.98 18.47
CA ILE A 336 -21.36 -18.94 17.13
C ILE A 336 -22.05 -20.05 16.35
N PRO A 337 -22.76 -19.79 15.23
CA PRO A 337 -23.33 -20.87 14.46
C PRO A 337 -22.15 -21.64 13.82
N ARG A 338 -21.70 -22.71 14.46
CA ARG A 338 -20.95 -23.81 13.83
C ARG A 338 -21.88 -24.67 12.95
N THR A 339 -22.96 -24.09 12.42
CA THR A 339 -23.76 -24.75 11.40
C THR A 339 -22.98 -24.65 10.09
N PRO A 340 -22.71 -25.77 9.39
CA PRO A 340 -22.28 -25.70 8.01
C PRO A 340 -23.31 -24.86 7.28
N CYS A 341 -22.88 -23.80 6.61
CA CYS A 341 -23.77 -23.01 5.77
C CYS A 341 -24.42 -24.00 4.79
N PRO A 342 -25.76 -24.14 4.78
CA PRO A 342 -26.39 -24.92 3.72
C PRO A 342 -25.97 -24.30 2.39
N PRO A 343 -25.76 -25.08 1.32
CA PRO A 343 -25.26 -24.55 0.06
C PRO A 343 -26.08 -23.33 -0.32
N CYS A 344 -25.40 -22.18 -0.43
CA CYS A 344 -25.98 -20.90 -0.79
C CYS A 344 -26.58 -21.03 -2.19
N LYS A 345 -27.82 -21.51 -2.27
CA LYS A 345 -28.66 -21.27 -3.43
C LYS A 345 -28.81 -19.76 -3.49
N ARG A 346 -28.16 -19.16 -4.49
CA ARG A 346 -28.36 -17.78 -5.00
C ARG A 346 -29.23 -16.94 -4.07
N TYR A 347 -28.62 -16.09 -3.26
CA TYR A 347 -29.35 -14.92 -2.80
C TYR A 347 -29.40 -13.89 -3.95
N THR A 348 -30.06 -14.25 -5.05
CA THR A 348 -30.83 -13.25 -5.78
C THR A 348 -31.97 -12.91 -4.82
N PRO A 349 -32.14 -11.66 -4.36
CA PRO A 349 -33.32 -11.31 -3.58
C PRO A 349 -34.54 -11.77 -4.39
N PRO A 350 -35.46 -12.58 -3.82
CA PRO A 350 -36.63 -12.99 -4.56
C PRO A 350 -37.53 -11.77 -4.73
N TYR A 351 -37.36 -11.02 -5.82
CA TYR A 351 -38.40 -10.12 -6.30
C TYR A 351 -39.42 -10.93 -7.11
N LYS A 352 -40.14 -11.78 -6.37
CA LYS A 352 -41.53 -12.13 -6.65
C LYS A 352 -42.20 -12.23 -5.30
N ALA A 353 -42.98 -11.20 -4.97
CA ALA A 353 -43.89 -11.26 -3.84
C ALA A 353 -44.72 -12.55 -3.94
N PRO A 354 -44.77 -13.38 -2.89
CA PRO A 354 -45.77 -14.43 -2.81
C PRO A 354 -47.16 -13.78 -2.92
N PRO A 355 -48.09 -14.30 -3.74
CA PRO A 355 -49.42 -13.73 -3.79
C PRO A 355 -50.10 -13.98 -2.44
N GLY A 356 -50.39 -12.91 -1.69
CA GLY A 356 -51.47 -12.93 -0.70
C GLY A 356 -51.12 -12.88 0.80
N LEU A 357 -50.05 -12.22 1.24
CA LEU A 357 -49.96 -11.80 2.65
C LEU A 357 -50.48 -10.36 2.82
N PRO A 358 -51.61 -10.14 3.50
CA PRO A 358 -52.13 -8.80 3.73
C PRO A 358 -51.43 -8.16 4.93
N GLY A 359 -50.74 -7.02 4.72
CA GLY A 359 -50.53 -6.03 5.78
C GLY A 359 -49.11 -5.58 6.12
N LEU A 360 -48.05 -5.97 5.39
CA LEU A 360 -46.73 -5.36 5.58
C LEU A 360 -46.59 -4.10 4.70
N PRO A 361 -46.20 -2.93 5.25
CA PRO A 361 -45.89 -1.76 4.44
C PRO A 361 -44.67 -2.08 3.55
N PRO A 362 -44.64 -1.58 2.29
CA PRO A 362 -43.53 -1.82 1.38
C PRO A 362 -42.23 -1.24 1.95
N HIS A 363 -41.22 -2.10 2.16
CA HIS A 363 -39.86 -1.63 2.42
C HIS A 363 -39.36 -0.90 1.16
N PRO A 364 -38.82 0.34 1.27
CA PRO A 364 -38.22 1.02 0.13
C PRO A 364 -36.95 0.28 -0.34
N PRO A 365 -36.59 0.38 -1.64
CA PRO A 365 -35.43 -0.29 -2.19
C PRO A 365 -34.13 0.22 -1.55
N TYR A 366 -33.21 -0.70 -1.27
CA TYR A 366 -31.84 -0.42 -0.89
C TYR A 366 -31.13 0.24 -2.09
N GLU A 367 -30.77 1.51 -1.99
CA GLU A 367 -30.12 2.26 -3.08
C GLU A 367 -28.75 2.77 -2.61
N PRO A 368 -27.69 1.96 -2.76
CA PRO A 368 -26.36 2.27 -2.24
C PRO A 368 -25.62 3.40 -2.99
N SER A 369 -26.26 4.09 -3.94
CA SER A 369 -25.64 5.10 -4.80
C SER A 369 -25.82 6.56 -4.31
N VAL A 370 -26.47 6.79 -3.16
CA VAL A 370 -26.72 8.15 -2.62
C VAL A 370 -25.98 8.35 -1.30
N PRO A 371 -24.96 9.24 -1.25
CA PRO A 371 -24.26 9.58 -0.01
C PRO A 371 -25.20 10.07 1.09
N GLY A 372 -24.96 9.63 2.34
CA GLY A 372 -25.75 10.04 3.50
C GLY A 372 -26.95 9.12 3.83
N TRP A 373 -27.04 7.96 3.19
CA TRP A 373 -28.03 6.94 3.55
C TRP A 373 -27.75 6.35 4.94
N SER A 374 -28.79 6.22 5.76
CA SER A 374 -28.76 5.43 7.00
C SER A 374 -30.09 4.76 7.24
N ASN A 375 -30.06 3.51 7.69
CA ASN A 375 -31.24 2.74 8.09
C ASN A 375 -30.94 1.99 9.38
N MET A 376 -31.94 1.87 10.23
CA MET A 376 -31.80 1.20 11.52
C MET A 376 -32.97 0.26 11.73
N SER A 377 -32.67 -0.97 12.15
CA SER A 377 -33.66 -1.95 12.56
C SER A 377 -33.32 -2.46 13.95
N CYS A 378 -34.29 -2.46 14.85
CA CYS A 378 -34.13 -3.04 16.17
C CYS A 378 -35.02 -4.27 16.27
N ASN A 379 -34.43 -5.41 16.60
CA ASN A 379 -35.19 -6.58 16.97
C ASN A 379 -35.74 -6.36 18.38
N GLY A 380 -37.00 -6.76 18.59
CA GLY A 380 -37.69 -6.66 19.88
C GLY A 380 -36.86 -7.24 21.04
N PRO A 381 -37.18 -6.87 22.29
CA PRO A 381 -36.36 -7.22 23.44
C PRO A 381 -36.14 -8.73 23.51
N THR A 382 -34.88 -9.13 23.65
CA THR A 382 -34.51 -10.53 23.88
C THR A 382 -35.11 -11.01 25.20
N ALA A 383 -35.11 -12.34 25.41
CA ALA A 383 -35.56 -12.93 26.69
C ALA A 383 -34.79 -12.39 27.92
N ALA A 384 -33.63 -11.76 27.71
CA ALA A 384 -32.81 -11.13 28.75
C ALA A 384 -33.15 -9.63 28.98
N GLY A 385 -34.14 -9.07 28.28
CA GLY A 385 -34.56 -7.68 28.45
C GLY A 385 -33.63 -6.66 27.77
N THR A 386 -32.95 -7.05 26.69
CA THR A 386 -32.08 -6.16 25.89
C THR A 386 -32.54 -6.10 24.44
N CYS A 387 -32.41 -4.94 23.80
CA CYS A 387 -32.70 -4.75 22.39
C CYS A 387 -31.40 -4.82 21.58
N ILE A 388 -31.44 -5.52 20.45
CA ILE A 388 -30.32 -5.57 19.51
C ILE A 388 -30.74 -4.76 18.29
N CYS A 389 -30.04 -3.64 18.07
CA CYS A 389 -30.24 -2.76 16.95
C CYS A 389 -29.10 -2.89 15.95
N LEU A 390 -29.44 -2.95 14.68
CA LEU A 390 -28.52 -2.91 13.57
C LEU A 390 -28.76 -1.61 12.80
N GLY A 391 -27.78 -0.72 12.83
CA GLY A 391 -27.68 0.43 11.95
C GLY A 391 -26.81 0.08 10.75
N VAL A 392 -27.23 0.45 9.55
CA VAL A 392 -26.37 0.44 8.37
C VAL A 392 -26.40 1.84 7.80
N SER A 393 -25.23 2.44 7.61
CA SER A 393 -25.08 3.76 7.03
C SER A 393 -23.97 3.80 6.01
N GLN A 394 -23.92 4.88 5.23
CA GLN A 394 -22.82 5.16 4.33
C GLN A 394 -22.14 6.44 4.75
N SER A 395 -20.82 6.44 4.68
CA SER A 395 -20.03 7.66 4.82
C SER A 395 -19.07 7.77 3.64
N VAL A 396 -18.59 8.98 3.41
CA VAL A 396 -17.40 9.22 2.59
C VAL A 396 -16.25 9.47 3.56
N THR A 397 -15.09 8.90 3.28
CA THR A 397 -13.91 9.22 4.07
C THR A 397 -13.50 10.67 3.80
N ASN A 398 -12.93 11.35 4.79
CA ASN A 398 -12.41 12.70 4.59
C ASN A 398 -11.20 12.72 3.65
N ASP A 399 -10.51 11.58 3.54
CA ASP A 399 -9.27 11.43 2.79
C ASP A 399 -9.53 11.04 1.31
N GLU A 400 -10.63 10.35 1.03
CA GLU A 400 -11.10 10.00 -0.33
C GLU A 400 -12.60 10.30 -0.50
N PRO A 401 -12.98 11.51 -0.96
CA PRO A 401 -14.39 11.92 -1.10
C PRO A 401 -15.19 11.11 -2.12
N SER A 402 -14.52 10.40 -3.02
CA SER A 402 -15.11 9.53 -4.05
C SER A 402 -15.39 8.11 -3.57
N ARG A 403 -14.87 7.71 -2.40
CA ARG A 403 -15.03 6.36 -1.87
C ARG A 403 -16.15 6.30 -0.84
N LEU A 404 -17.22 5.59 -1.20
CA LEU A 404 -18.30 5.26 -0.27
C LEU A 404 -17.85 4.09 0.61
N ILE A 405 -17.81 4.32 1.92
CA ILE A 405 -17.62 3.27 2.91
C ILE A 405 -18.97 2.88 3.50
N LEU A 406 -19.20 1.58 3.61
CA LEU A 406 -20.37 1.06 4.31
C LEU A 406 -20.01 0.94 5.79
N ILE A 407 -20.88 1.47 6.64
CA ILE A 407 -20.74 1.43 8.09
C ILE A 407 -21.89 0.61 8.64
N GLU A 408 -21.57 -0.39 9.45
CA GLU A 408 -22.57 -1.15 10.20
C GLU A 408 -22.36 -0.94 11.69
N ASP A 409 -23.39 -0.45 12.36
CA ASP A 409 -23.43 -0.26 13.80
C ASP A 409 -24.27 -1.38 14.42
N GLN A 410 -23.63 -2.26 15.18
CA GLN A 410 -24.34 -3.23 15.99
C GLN A 410 -24.42 -2.71 17.43
N CYS A 411 -25.64 -2.42 17.88
CA CYS A 411 -25.88 -1.75 19.15
C CYS A 411 -26.73 -2.61 20.08
N VAL A 412 -26.33 -2.63 21.35
CA VAL A 412 -27.14 -3.19 22.43
C VAL A 412 -27.77 -2.03 23.19
N CYS A 413 -29.09 -2.02 23.23
CA CYS A 413 -29.88 -0.96 23.83
C CYS A 413 -30.72 -1.49 24.99
N THR A 414 -30.90 -0.67 26.02
CA THR A 414 -31.89 -0.94 27.07
C THR A 414 -33.29 -0.62 26.52
N PRO A 415 -34.29 -1.50 26.69
CA PRO A 415 -35.66 -1.20 26.33
C PRO A 415 -36.15 0.05 27.05
N SER A 416 -37.09 0.77 26.42
CA SER A 416 -37.81 1.86 27.10
C SER A 416 -38.58 1.32 28.31
N SER A 417 -39.03 2.22 29.19
CA SER A 417 -39.89 1.85 30.33
C SER A 417 -41.22 1.20 29.91
N ALA A 418 -41.61 1.32 28.63
CA ALA A 418 -42.78 0.66 28.05
C ALA A 418 -42.48 -0.76 27.52
N GLY A 419 -41.21 -1.20 27.53
CA GLY A 419 -40.78 -2.49 27.01
C GLY A 419 -40.39 -2.49 25.53
N ASP A 420 -40.58 -1.36 24.83
CA ASP A 420 -40.24 -1.24 23.42
C ASP A 420 -38.77 -0.88 23.20
N CYS A 421 -38.18 -1.36 22.11
CA CYS A 421 -36.83 -0.99 21.70
C CYS A 421 -36.76 0.47 21.23
N PRO A 422 -35.66 1.18 21.51
CA PRO A 422 -35.56 2.58 21.12
C PRO A 422 -35.51 2.74 19.60
N SER A 423 -36.13 3.81 19.10
CA SER A 423 -36.10 4.20 17.70
C SER A 423 -34.86 5.01 17.30
N SER A 424 -33.88 5.15 18.20
CA SER A 424 -32.58 5.78 17.94
C SER A 424 -31.47 5.09 18.74
N LEU A 425 -30.22 5.18 18.28
CA LEU A 425 -29.04 4.61 18.95
C LEU A 425 -28.57 5.41 20.18
N SER A 426 -29.25 6.50 20.52
CA SER A 426 -28.88 7.33 21.66
C SER A 426 -29.01 6.56 22.97
N GLY A 427 -27.90 6.42 23.70
CA GLY A 427 -27.84 5.64 24.94
C GLY A 427 -27.63 4.13 24.75
N CYS A 428 -27.38 3.67 23.53
CA CYS A 428 -26.98 2.29 23.24
C CYS A 428 -25.45 2.13 23.30
N THR A 429 -24.99 0.93 23.60
CA THR A 429 -23.58 0.57 23.45
C THR A 429 -23.39 -0.05 22.07
N CYS A 430 -22.66 0.64 21.19
CA CYS A 430 -22.49 0.26 19.78
C CYS A 430 -21.08 -0.23 19.49
N THR A 431 -20.98 -1.23 18.62
CA THR A 431 -19.75 -1.61 17.93
C THR A 431 -19.92 -1.24 16.46
N THR A 432 -19.01 -0.40 15.96
CA THR A 432 -19.04 0.07 14.58
C THR A 432 -18.07 -0.74 13.73
N TYR A 433 -18.55 -1.23 12.60
CA TYR A 433 -17.79 -1.96 11.60
C TYR A 433 -17.69 -1.11 10.33
N TYR A 434 -16.47 -0.97 9.82
CA TYR A 434 -16.19 -0.26 8.58
C TYR A 434 -15.87 -1.27 7.49
N TYR A 435 -16.60 -1.19 6.38
CA TYR A 435 -16.33 -1.97 5.18
C TYR A 435 -15.84 -1.00 4.10
N TYR A 436 -14.55 -1.16 3.78
CA TYR A 436 -13.80 -0.31 2.85
C TYR A 436 -13.77 -0.89 1.45
#